data_AF-K3UY59-F1
#
_entry.id   AF-K3UY59-F1
#
_cell.length_a   1.000
_cell.length_b   1.000
_cell.length_c   1.000
_cell.angle_alpha   90.00
_cell.angle_beta   90.00
_cell.angle_gamma   90.00
#
_symmetry.space_group_name_H-M   'P 1'
#
loop_
_entity.id
_entity.type
_entity.pdbx_description
1 polymer ?
#
loop_
_entity_poly.entity_id
_entity_poly.type
_entity_poly.pdbx_seq_one_letter_code
_entity_poly.pdbx_strand_id
1 'polypeptide(L)'
;MSQPSRRKRSASQDEAHAIQESNPPKAAKTVPSAAQPDSSQQATTERRGRSAKNLYDDTLKMIDRNVRVMDRKVSGETDHDPLDYTTDDYAKLVCRHSKTVKALAEVDNTLAFNLVLSMADASHADLDTTLEMCGEDPAETARYFQSLDNLLLPLIKARQQPAELCWQLLEVPVRWSRRRTRSQDAESDEDPDEWSEPDYERQYWEKCNYEHNRRLARRRRREIVDDWVTVALSDLKEERDYLDEYGIEGFFPKSIDELEMIRMQISTIV
;
A
#
# COMPACT_ATOMS: atom_id res chain seq x y z
N MET A 1 -26.02 56.25 -16.67
CA MET A 1 -27.06 55.21 -16.57
C MET A 1 -26.59 54.04 -17.41
N SER A 2 -26.50 52.78 -16.99
CA SER A 2 -26.54 52.09 -15.70
C SER A 2 -25.92 50.71 -15.97
N GLN A 3 -25.18 50.17 -15.00
CA GLN A 3 -24.68 48.80 -14.99
C GLN A 3 -25.81 47.76 -15.06
N PRO A 4 -25.52 46.52 -15.49
CA PRO A 4 -26.14 45.33 -14.94
C PRO A 4 -25.23 44.66 -13.91
N SER A 5 -25.86 44.30 -12.78
CA SER A 5 -25.28 43.68 -11.59
C SER A 5 -25.51 42.16 -11.58
N ARG A 6 -24.52 41.45 -11.03
CA ARG A 6 -24.55 40.16 -10.30
C ARG A 6 -25.33 38.97 -10.88
N ARG A 7 -24.61 37.85 -11.00
CA ARG A 7 -24.77 36.70 -10.07
C ARG A 7 -23.55 35.77 -10.15
N LYS A 8 -22.73 35.81 -9.09
CA LYS A 8 -21.84 34.70 -8.72
C LYS A 8 -22.74 33.54 -8.29
N ARG A 9 -22.61 32.38 -8.92
CA ARG A 9 -23.11 31.11 -8.36
C ARG A 9 -21.93 30.43 -7.67
N SER A 10 -22.13 30.22 -6.38
CA SER A 10 -21.30 29.43 -5.49
C SER A 10 -21.92 28.03 -5.34
N ALA A 11 -21.11 27.10 -4.82
CA ALA A 11 -21.41 25.75 -4.31
C ALA A 11 -21.38 24.60 -5.35
N SER A 12 -20.85 23.40 -5.04
CA SER A 12 -20.40 22.86 -3.76
C SER A 12 -18.98 22.29 -3.80
N GLN A 13 -18.21 22.60 -2.77
CA GLN A 13 -17.14 21.75 -2.27
C GLN A 13 -17.82 20.81 -1.28
N ASP A 14 -17.78 19.50 -1.52
CA ASP A 14 -18.13 18.52 -0.49
C ASP A 14 -16.94 17.58 -0.24
N GLU A 15 -16.31 17.86 0.90
CA GLU A 15 -15.88 16.91 1.93
C GLU A 15 -14.93 15.76 1.53
N ALA A 16 -13.69 16.15 1.23
CA ALA A 16 -12.54 15.33 1.63
C ALA A 16 -12.33 15.49 3.15
N HIS A 17 -12.87 14.57 3.95
CA HIS A 17 -12.55 14.51 5.38
C HIS A 17 -11.08 14.08 5.57
N ALA A 18 -10.21 15.08 5.71
CA ALA A 18 -8.88 14.92 6.28
C ALA A 18 -9.03 14.59 7.77
N ILE A 19 -8.54 13.42 8.17
CA ILE A 19 -8.45 13.00 9.57
C ILE A 19 -7.56 14.02 10.30
N GLN A 20 -8.13 14.72 11.30
CA GLN A 20 -7.42 15.65 12.17
C GLN A 20 -6.45 14.89 13.09
N GLU A 21 -5.20 15.34 13.14
CA GLU A 21 -4.21 14.92 14.13
C GLU A 21 -4.57 15.48 15.52
N SER A 22 -4.97 14.60 16.45
CA SER A 22 -5.12 14.95 17.86
C SER A 22 -4.06 14.25 18.71
N ASN A 23 -3.06 15.00 19.16
CA ASN A 23 -2.04 14.53 20.13
C ASN A 23 -2.55 14.65 21.58
N PRO A 24 -2.36 13.63 22.45
CA PRO A 24 -2.68 13.73 23.87
C PRO A 24 -1.57 14.43 24.69
N PRO A 25 -1.89 14.99 25.88
CA PRO A 25 -0.99 15.84 26.65
C PRO A 25 0.06 15.05 27.46
N LYS A 26 1.28 15.61 27.53
CA LYS A 26 2.41 15.08 28.33
C LYS A 26 2.14 15.16 29.83
N ALA A 27 2.10 14.02 30.50
CA ALA A 27 2.25 13.93 31.96
C ALA A 27 3.75 13.82 32.32
N ALA A 28 4.24 14.75 33.14
CA ALA A 28 5.60 14.75 33.65
C ALA A 28 5.74 13.79 34.84
N LYS A 29 6.73 12.88 34.78
CA LYS A 29 7.25 12.16 35.96
C LYS A 29 8.78 12.15 35.92
N THR A 30 9.36 12.65 36.99
CA THR A 30 10.81 12.77 37.26
C THR A 30 11.31 11.52 37.98
N VAL A 31 12.32 10.83 37.43
CA VAL A 31 13.21 9.89 38.17
C VAL A 31 14.56 9.76 37.42
N PRO A 32 15.65 9.22 38.02
CA PRO A 32 16.93 9.93 38.14
C PRO A 32 18.00 9.47 37.14
N SER A 33 19.00 10.34 37.00
CA SER A 33 20.19 10.27 36.15
C SER A 33 20.81 8.87 35.98
N ALA A 34 20.64 8.29 34.79
CA ALA A 34 21.52 7.25 34.24
C ALA A 34 22.51 7.90 33.25
N ALA A 35 23.74 7.38 33.19
CA ALA A 35 24.84 7.92 32.40
C ALA A 35 24.42 8.26 30.96
N GLN A 36 24.57 9.52 30.58
CA GLN A 36 24.21 9.97 29.23
C GLN A 36 25.19 9.36 28.21
N PRO A 37 24.69 8.78 27.11
CA PRO A 37 25.56 8.45 25.97
C PRO A 37 26.19 9.74 25.43
N ASP A 38 27.40 9.60 24.89
CA ASP A 38 28.17 10.71 24.33
C ASP A 38 27.33 11.46 23.28
N SER A 39 27.08 12.76 23.52
CA SER A 39 26.15 13.60 22.72
C SER A 39 26.45 13.57 21.21
N SER A 40 27.69 13.29 20.84
CA SER A 40 28.16 13.14 19.47
C SER A 40 27.63 11.88 18.76
N GLN A 41 27.52 10.76 19.48
CA GLN A 41 26.99 9.50 18.95
C GLN A 41 25.46 9.54 18.82
N GLN A 42 24.80 10.21 19.74
CA GLN A 42 23.35 10.41 19.68
C GLN A 42 22.97 11.32 18.50
N ALA A 43 23.67 12.43 18.29
CA ALA A 43 23.43 13.33 17.17
C ALA A 43 23.67 12.69 15.80
N THR A 44 24.68 11.82 15.67
CA THR A 44 24.96 11.08 14.42
C THR A 44 23.91 10.01 14.13
N THR A 45 23.44 9.30 15.14
CA THR A 45 22.35 8.30 15.03
C THR A 45 21.03 8.97 14.63
N GLU A 46 20.66 10.07 15.28
CA GLU A 46 19.46 10.84 14.93
C GLU A 46 19.51 11.42 13.51
N ARG A 47 20.70 11.84 13.05
CA ARG A 47 20.90 12.32 11.68
C ARG A 47 20.74 11.18 10.67
N ARG A 48 21.30 10.01 10.96
CA ARG A 48 21.18 8.82 10.10
C ARG A 48 19.73 8.34 10.03
N GLY A 49 19.02 8.32 11.16
CA GLY A 49 17.60 7.99 11.23
C GLY A 49 16.71 8.94 10.43
N ARG A 50 16.92 10.26 10.56
CA ARG A 50 16.22 11.27 9.73
C ARG A 50 16.50 11.08 8.24
N SER A 51 17.74 10.78 7.87
CA SER A 51 18.11 10.51 6.49
C SER A 51 17.44 9.23 5.96
N ALA A 52 17.33 8.18 6.78
CA ALA A 52 16.65 6.94 6.41
C ALA A 52 15.15 7.16 6.20
N LYS A 53 14.49 7.90 7.10
CA LYS A 53 13.08 8.26 6.95
C LYS A 53 12.82 9.06 5.67
N ASN A 54 13.65 10.05 5.36
CA ASN A 54 13.52 10.80 4.10
C ASN A 54 13.67 9.88 2.87
N LEU A 55 14.66 8.99 2.88
CA LEU A 55 14.87 8.04 1.80
C LEU A 55 13.67 7.09 1.61
N TYR A 56 13.08 6.64 2.72
CA TYR A 56 11.85 5.85 2.73
C TYR A 56 10.68 6.63 2.10
N ASP A 57 10.38 7.83 2.62
CA ASP A 57 9.27 8.67 2.17
C ASP A 57 9.41 9.06 0.68
N ASP A 58 10.62 9.41 0.24
CA ASP A 58 10.90 9.78 -1.15
C ASP A 58 10.75 8.59 -2.10
N THR A 59 11.13 7.39 -1.64
CA THR A 59 10.96 6.16 -2.43
C THR A 59 9.49 5.80 -2.58
N LEU A 60 8.68 5.93 -1.51
CA LEU A 60 7.23 5.71 -1.59
C LEU A 60 6.57 6.68 -2.58
N LYS A 61 6.90 7.98 -2.49
CA LYS A 61 6.39 8.99 -3.43
C LYS A 61 6.75 8.67 -4.87
N MET A 62 7.97 8.18 -5.10
CA MET A 62 8.42 7.78 -6.43
C MET A 62 7.66 6.56 -6.96
N ILE A 63 7.44 5.54 -6.12
CA ILE A 63 6.63 4.36 -6.48
C ILE A 63 5.21 4.82 -6.84
N ASP A 64 4.55 5.58 -5.97
CA ASP A 64 3.17 6.04 -6.20
C ASP A 64 3.04 6.88 -7.47
N ARG A 65 4.01 7.76 -7.73
CA ARG A 65 4.05 8.56 -8.96
C ARG A 65 4.19 7.68 -10.19
N ASN A 66 5.09 6.71 -10.16
CA ASN A 66 5.34 5.83 -11.30
C ASN A 66 4.14 4.92 -11.59
N VAL A 67 3.51 4.37 -10.55
CA VAL A 67 2.27 3.60 -10.68
C VAL A 67 1.18 4.45 -11.33
N ARG A 68 0.95 5.68 -10.85
CA ARG A 68 -0.02 6.59 -11.49
C ARG A 68 0.31 6.95 -12.95
N VAL A 69 1.58 6.93 -13.34
CA VAL A 69 1.98 7.16 -14.74
C VAL A 69 1.66 5.93 -15.58
N MET A 70 1.86 4.72 -15.05
CA MET A 70 1.48 3.48 -15.72
C MET A 70 -0.06 3.39 -15.83
N ASP A 71 -0.79 3.69 -14.75
CA ASP A 71 -2.26 3.69 -14.73
C ASP A 71 -2.83 4.60 -15.84
N ARG A 72 -2.24 5.78 -16.06
CA ARG A 72 -2.67 6.71 -17.14
C ARG A 72 -2.55 6.12 -18.53
N LYS A 73 -1.45 5.42 -18.77
CA LYS A 73 -1.17 4.83 -20.08
C LYS A 73 -2.07 3.64 -20.38
N VAL A 74 -2.43 2.88 -19.34
CA VAL A 74 -3.45 1.82 -19.44
C VAL A 74 -4.85 2.40 -19.74
N SER A 75 -5.19 3.58 -19.20
CA SER A 75 -6.46 4.27 -19.49
C SER A 75 -6.60 4.80 -20.93
N GLY A 76 -5.57 4.67 -21.79
CA GLY A 76 -5.62 5.15 -23.17
C GLY A 76 -5.55 6.67 -23.32
N GLU A 77 -4.99 7.43 -22.36
CA GLU A 77 -4.77 8.89 -22.50
C GLU A 77 -3.82 9.26 -23.68
N THR A 78 -3.27 8.29 -24.40
CA THR A 78 -2.43 8.46 -25.58
C THR A 78 -3.02 7.66 -26.75
N ASP A 79 -3.04 8.22 -27.97
CA ASP A 79 -3.56 7.69 -29.25
C ASP A 79 -3.03 6.30 -29.71
N HIS A 80 -2.52 5.46 -28.81
CA HIS A 80 -1.97 4.13 -29.06
C HIS A 80 -2.62 3.09 -28.14
N ASP A 81 -2.73 1.86 -28.64
CA ASP A 81 -3.44 0.73 -28.02
C ASP A 81 -3.26 0.67 -26.48
N PRO A 82 -4.34 0.59 -25.69
CA PRO A 82 -4.33 0.67 -24.22
C PRO A 82 -3.70 -0.53 -23.47
N LEU A 83 -2.75 -1.26 -24.08
CA LEU A 83 -2.28 -2.57 -23.63
C LEU A 83 -0.80 -2.64 -23.18
N ASP A 84 -0.14 -1.51 -22.97
CA ASP A 84 1.32 -1.48 -22.84
C ASP A 84 1.91 -1.89 -21.47
N TYR A 85 1.10 -2.09 -20.42
CA TYR A 85 1.64 -2.42 -19.08
C TYR A 85 0.95 -3.60 -18.42
N THR A 86 1.72 -4.63 -18.12
CA THR A 86 1.24 -5.83 -17.45
C THR A 86 1.73 -5.88 -16.00
N THR A 87 1.27 -6.89 -15.25
CA THR A 87 1.77 -7.17 -13.90
C THR A 87 3.29 -7.30 -13.85
N ASP A 88 3.94 -7.82 -14.90
CA ASP A 88 5.39 -7.87 -15.01
C ASP A 88 6.03 -6.48 -14.92
N ASP A 89 5.44 -5.49 -15.58
CA ASP A 89 5.97 -4.13 -15.58
C ASP A 89 5.86 -3.47 -14.20
N TYR A 90 4.75 -3.69 -13.49
CA TYR A 90 4.56 -3.19 -12.13
C TYR A 90 5.56 -3.87 -11.16
N ALA A 91 5.71 -5.19 -11.27
CA ALA A 91 6.64 -5.94 -10.44
C ALA A 91 8.10 -5.53 -10.70
N LYS A 92 8.46 -5.36 -11.97
CA LYS A 92 9.76 -4.85 -12.42
C LYS A 92 10.03 -3.44 -11.93
N LEU A 93 9.02 -2.55 -11.98
CA LEU A 93 9.11 -1.18 -11.51
C LEU A 93 9.54 -1.14 -10.04
N VAL A 94 8.82 -1.86 -9.17
CA VAL A 94 9.11 -1.82 -7.73
C VAL A 94 10.45 -2.50 -7.40
N CYS A 95 10.83 -3.57 -8.11
CA CYS A 95 12.09 -4.29 -7.90
C CYS A 95 13.34 -3.41 -8.09
N ARG A 96 13.24 -2.31 -8.85
CA ARG A 96 14.33 -1.32 -9.01
C ARG A 96 14.76 -0.70 -7.68
N HIS A 97 13.90 -0.71 -6.67
CA HIS A 97 14.16 -0.13 -5.35
C HIS A 97 14.82 -1.10 -4.35
N SER A 98 15.21 -2.30 -4.79
CA SER A 98 15.91 -3.29 -3.96
C SER A 98 17.19 -2.76 -3.29
N LYS A 99 17.95 -1.89 -3.96
CA LYS A 99 19.14 -1.24 -3.38
C LYS A 99 18.76 -0.30 -2.23
N THR A 100 17.66 0.43 -2.37
CA THR A 100 17.14 1.30 -1.32
C THR A 100 16.69 0.50 -0.11
N VAL A 101 15.98 -0.62 -0.32
CA VAL A 101 15.59 -1.53 0.77
C VAL A 101 16.82 -2.01 1.55
N LYS A 102 17.88 -2.45 0.85
CA LYS A 102 19.13 -2.91 1.50
C LYS A 102 19.80 -1.79 2.29
N ALA A 103 19.87 -0.58 1.73
CA ALA A 103 20.43 0.57 2.42
C ALA A 103 19.62 0.97 3.66
N LEU A 104 18.28 0.88 3.61
CA LEU A 104 17.42 1.10 4.76
C LEU A 104 17.64 0.03 5.83
N ALA A 105 17.76 -1.24 5.45
CA ALA A 105 17.91 -2.36 6.39
C ALA A 105 19.18 -2.25 7.27
N GLU A 106 20.24 -1.60 6.77
CA GLU A 106 21.47 -1.31 7.52
C GLU A 106 21.30 -0.25 8.62
N VAL A 107 20.20 0.51 8.58
CA VAL A 107 19.92 1.62 9.52
C VAL A 107 18.69 1.33 10.36
N ASP A 108 17.63 0.88 9.71
CA ASP A 108 16.30 0.70 10.26
C ASP A 108 15.58 -0.42 9.51
N ASN A 109 15.55 -1.59 10.16
CA ASN A 109 14.87 -2.78 9.64
C ASN A 109 13.36 -2.56 9.46
N THR A 110 12.73 -1.73 10.32
CA THR A 110 11.30 -1.46 10.27
C THR A 110 10.93 -0.67 9.02
N LEU A 111 11.70 0.36 8.68
CA LEU A 111 11.50 1.12 7.44
C LEU A 111 11.72 0.27 6.19
N ALA A 112 12.77 -0.56 6.19
CA ALA A 112 13.03 -1.48 5.08
C ALA A 112 11.89 -2.49 4.89
N PHE A 113 11.40 -3.08 5.99
CA PHE A 113 10.28 -4.01 5.97
C PHE A 113 9.01 -3.36 5.44
N ASN A 114 8.64 -2.17 5.95
CA ASN A 114 7.46 -1.44 5.50
C ASN A 114 7.57 -1.02 4.02
N LEU A 115 8.78 -0.76 3.54
CA LEU A 115 9.02 -0.43 2.12
C LEU A 115 8.75 -1.64 1.23
N VAL A 116 9.24 -2.84 1.60
CA VAL A 116 9.00 -4.04 0.80
C VAL A 116 7.53 -4.42 0.75
N LEU A 117 6.78 -4.28 1.86
CA LEU A 117 5.32 -4.49 1.84
C LEU A 117 4.61 -3.46 0.95
N SER A 118 5.09 -2.22 0.92
CA SER A 118 4.55 -1.19 0.03
C SER A 118 4.91 -1.43 -1.45
N MET A 119 6.06 -2.05 -1.70
CA MET A 119 6.46 -2.54 -3.02
C MET A 119 5.57 -3.71 -3.45
N ALA A 120 5.23 -4.63 -2.54
CA ALA A 120 4.31 -5.74 -2.80
C ALA A 120 2.91 -5.24 -3.18
N ASP A 121 2.34 -4.30 -2.42
CA ASP A 121 1.05 -3.66 -2.74
C ASP A 121 1.03 -2.95 -4.11
N ALA A 122 2.21 -2.61 -4.66
CA ALA A 122 2.38 -1.90 -5.91
C ALA A 122 2.98 -2.75 -7.04
N SER A 123 3.20 -4.05 -6.81
CA SER A 123 3.91 -4.94 -7.73
C SER A 123 3.02 -5.57 -8.79
N HIS A 124 1.74 -5.24 -8.81
CA HIS A 124 0.80 -5.74 -9.80
C HIS A 124 -0.21 -4.66 -10.17
N ALA A 125 -0.75 -4.78 -11.37
CA ALA A 125 -1.88 -3.99 -11.78
C ALA A 125 -3.14 -4.44 -11.02
N ASP A 126 -4.21 -3.65 -11.16
CA ASP A 126 -5.53 -4.15 -10.81
C ASP A 126 -6.08 -4.99 -11.99
N LEU A 127 -6.13 -6.31 -11.77
CA LEU A 127 -6.47 -7.34 -12.75
C LEU A 127 -7.97 -7.39 -13.08
N ASP A 128 -8.82 -6.68 -12.33
CA ASP A 128 -10.25 -6.55 -12.64
C ASP A 128 -10.54 -5.62 -13.83
N THR A 129 -9.50 -5.07 -14.47
CA THR A 129 -9.67 -4.14 -15.60
C THR A 129 -9.78 -4.92 -16.92
N THR A 130 -8.81 -5.80 -17.20
CA THR A 130 -8.82 -6.75 -18.32
C THR A 130 -7.93 -7.94 -17.97
N LEU A 131 -8.29 -9.16 -18.44
CA LEU A 131 -7.47 -10.37 -18.24
C LEU A 131 -6.08 -10.26 -18.89
N GLU A 132 -5.93 -9.41 -19.91
CA GLU A 132 -4.69 -9.16 -20.65
C GLU A 132 -3.59 -8.49 -19.79
N MET A 133 -3.92 -8.05 -18.57
CA MET A 133 -2.98 -7.41 -17.63
C MET A 133 -2.12 -8.41 -16.83
N CYS A 134 -2.35 -9.71 -17.00
CA CYS A 134 -1.67 -10.76 -16.21
C CYS A 134 -0.21 -11.04 -16.67
N GLY A 135 0.27 -10.39 -17.73
CA GLY A 135 1.59 -10.65 -18.31
C GLY A 135 1.55 -11.78 -19.34
N GLU A 136 2.56 -11.81 -20.23
CA GLU A 136 2.67 -12.86 -21.25
C GLU A 136 3.39 -14.11 -20.73
N ASP A 137 4.32 -13.93 -19.79
CA ASP A 137 5.13 -15.01 -19.21
C ASP A 137 4.92 -15.08 -17.67
N PRO A 138 4.07 -15.99 -17.18
CA PRO A 138 3.88 -16.20 -15.75
C PRO A 138 5.17 -16.50 -14.98
N ALA A 139 6.20 -17.06 -15.65
CA ALA A 139 7.50 -17.31 -15.04
C ALA A 139 8.30 -16.02 -14.82
N GLU A 140 8.08 -14.97 -15.61
CA GLU A 140 8.71 -13.66 -15.39
C GLU A 140 8.11 -12.98 -14.15
N THR A 141 6.79 -12.92 -14.03
CA THR A 141 6.10 -12.35 -12.85
C THR A 141 6.57 -13.04 -11.57
N ALA A 142 6.60 -14.37 -11.57
CA ALA A 142 7.04 -15.17 -10.44
C ALA A 142 8.49 -14.87 -10.02
N ARG A 143 9.40 -14.52 -10.95
CA ARG A 143 10.78 -14.12 -10.62
C ARG A 143 10.84 -12.78 -9.89
N TYR A 144 9.99 -11.82 -10.26
CA TYR A 144 9.92 -10.55 -9.56
C TYR A 144 9.34 -10.74 -8.15
N PHE A 145 8.27 -11.52 -8.01
CA PHE A 145 7.72 -11.85 -6.68
C PHE A 145 8.72 -12.61 -5.81
N GLN A 146 9.43 -13.58 -6.37
CA GLN A 146 10.51 -14.28 -5.66
C GLN A 146 11.63 -13.33 -5.24
N SER A 147 11.96 -12.33 -6.06
CA SER A 147 12.97 -11.32 -5.72
C SER A 147 12.53 -10.46 -4.54
N LEU A 148 11.25 -10.08 -4.48
CA LEU A 148 10.69 -9.35 -3.35
C LEU A 148 10.56 -10.22 -2.09
N ASP A 149 10.17 -11.49 -2.23
CA ASP A 149 10.09 -12.46 -1.14
C ASP A 149 11.48 -12.68 -0.49
N ASN A 150 12.52 -12.81 -1.32
CA ASN A 150 13.90 -12.92 -0.86
C ASN A 150 14.41 -11.62 -0.17
N LEU A 151 13.81 -10.46 -0.46
CA LEU A 151 14.11 -9.21 0.26
C LEU A 151 13.37 -9.14 1.59
N LEU A 152 12.11 -9.59 1.64
CA LEU A 152 11.27 -9.47 2.83
C LEU A 152 11.65 -10.49 3.92
N LEU A 153 11.94 -11.73 3.53
CA LEU A 153 12.23 -12.83 4.44
C LEU A 153 13.35 -12.53 5.47
N PRO A 154 14.54 -12.02 5.10
CA PRO A 154 15.56 -11.68 6.10
C PRO A 154 15.12 -10.54 7.03
N LEU A 155 14.28 -9.61 6.55
CA LEU A 155 13.77 -8.49 7.36
C LEU A 155 12.77 -8.98 8.41
N ILE A 156 11.92 -9.96 8.06
CA ILE A 156 11.04 -10.64 9.02
C ILE A 156 11.87 -11.29 10.13
N LYS A 157 12.88 -12.07 9.74
CA LYS A 157 13.74 -12.82 10.69
C LYS A 157 14.56 -11.92 11.60
N ALA A 158 14.98 -10.75 11.11
CA ALA A 158 15.76 -9.79 11.87
C ALA A 158 14.91 -8.88 12.78
N ARG A 159 13.58 -8.83 12.58
CA ARG A 159 12.71 -7.92 13.32
C ARG A 159 12.37 -8.49 14.69
N GLN A 160 12.34 -7.62 15.69
CA GLN A 160 11.84 -7.98 17.02
C GLN A 160 10.37 -8.37 16.93
N GLN A 161 10.04 -9.57 17.40
CA GLN A 161 8.67 -10.08 17.41
C GLN A 161 7.79 -9.20 18.33
N PRO A 162 6.52 -8.99 17.98
CA PRO A 162 5.59 -8.27 18.84
C PRO A 162 5.36 -9.07 20.13
N ALA A 163 5.19 -8.37 21.24
CA ALA A 163 4.93 -9.00 22.55
C ALA A 163 3.56 -9.67 22.61
N GLU A 164 2.58 -9.07 21.94
CA GLU A 164 1.19 -9.53 21.89
C GLU A 164 0.66 -9.39 20.45
N LEU A 165 -0.29 -10.26 20.09
CA LEU A 165 -1.00 -10.17 18.82
C LEU A 165 -2.27 -9.33 18.99
N CYS A 166 -2.57 -8.50 17.99
CA CYS A 166 -3.78 -7.70 17.96
C CYS A 166 -4.94 -8.54 17.40
N TRP A 167 -5.88 -8.90 18.28
CA TRP A 167 -7.10 -9.63 17.91
C TRP A 167 -8.04 -8.83 17.00
N GLN A 168 -7.95 -7.50 17.04
CA GLN A 168 -8.74 -6.58 16.22
C GLN A 168 -7.79 -5.61 15.51
N LEU A 169 -7.53 -5.89 14.24
CA LEU A 169 -6.79 -4.96 13.39
C LEU A 169 -7.69 -3.79 12.99
N LEU A 170 -7.09 -2.61 12.84
CA LEU A 170 -7.76 -1.47 12.22
C LEU A 170 -8.25 -1.88 10.82
N GLU A 171 -9.52 -1.57 10.55
CA GLU A 171 -10.13 -1.86 9.26
C GLU A 171 -9.44 -1.06 8.15
N VAL A 172 -9.21 -1.75 7.03
CA VAL A 172 -8.73 -1.18 5.79
C VAL A 172 -9.85 -1.34 4.76
N PRO A 173 -10.08 -0.37 3.86
CA PRO A 173 -11.03 -0.53 2.77
C PRO A 173 -10.80 -1.85 2.02
N VAL A 174 -11.88 -2.60 1.79
CA VAL A 174 -11.83 -3.83 0.98
C VAL A 174 -11.38 -3.51 -0.45
N ARG A 175 -10.85 -4.50 -1.17
CA ARG A 175 -10.55 -4.34 -2.61
C ARG A 175 -11.78 -3.87 -3.39
N TRP A 176 -11.57 -3.04 -4.41
CA TRP A 176 -12.60 -2.51 -5.30
C TRP A 176 -13.51 -3.60 -5.88
N SER A 177 -12.95 -4.73 -6.32
CA SER A 177 -13.72 -5.85 -6.86
C SER A 177 -14.72 -6.48 -5.89
N ARG A 178 -14.42 -6.44 -4.59
CA ARG A 178 -15.30 -6.92 -3.51
C ARG A 178 -16.26 -5.85 -3.00
N ARG A 179 -16.21 -4.62 -3.53
CA ARG A 179 -17.10 -3.51 -3.14
C ARG A 179 -18.53 -3.72 -3.68
N ARG A 180 -18.66 -4.22 -4.92
CA ARG A 180 -19.98 -4.37 -5.59
C ARG A 180 -20.86 -5.45 -4.97
N THR A 181 -20.27 -6.47 -4.36
CA THR A 181 -20.99 -7.58 -3.71
C THR A 181 -21.77 -7.17 -2.46
N ARG A 182 -21.62 -5.94 -1.96
CA ARG A 182 -22.32 -5.44 -0.76
C ARG A 182 -23.47 -4.47 -1.06
N SER A 183 -23.56 -3.95 -2.28
CA SER A 183 -24.52 -2.90 -2.68
C SER A 183 -25.59 -3.39 -3.66
N GLN A 184 -25.61 -4.69 -3.97
CA GLN A 184 -26.60 -5.32 -4.87
C GLN A 184 -27.92 -5.69 -4.19
N ASP A 185 -28.10 -5.38 -2.90
CA ASP A 185 -29.37 -5.57 -2.20
C ASP A 185 -30.32 -4.35 -2.33
N ALA A 186 -29.95 -3.35 -3.13
CA ALA A 186 -30.84 -2.25 -3.50
C ALA A 186 -31.26 -2.43 -4.96
N GLU A 187 -32.31 -3.24 -5.18
CA GLU A 187 -33.07 -3.21 -6.42
C GLU A 187 -33.58 -1.77 -6.63
N SER A 188 -32.98 -1.07 -7.58
CA SER A 188 -33.45 0.23 -8.05
C SER A 188 -34.48 -0.06 -9.13
N ASP A 189 -35.77 0.09 -8.80
CA ASP A 189 -36.93 -0.02 -9.70
C ASP A 189 -37.02 1.14 -10.72
N GLU A 190 -35.90 1.74 -11.11
CA GLU A 190 -35.88 2.80 -12.13
C GLU A 190 -35.68 2.17 -13.51
N ASP A 191 -36.73 2.24 -14.34
CA ASP A 191 -36.70 1.92 -15.77
C ASP A 191 -35.45 2.57 -16.41
N PRO A 192 -34.57 1.80 -17.09
CA PRO A 192 -33.37 2.35 -17.72
C PRO A 192 -33.75 3.04 -19.04
N ASP A 193 -34.37 4.21 -18.92
CA ASP A 193 -34.46 5.16 -20.02
C ASP A 193 -33.07 5.82 -20.21
N GLU A 194 -32.62 5.81 -21.47
CA GLU A 194 -31.45 6.49 -22.01
C GLU A 194 -30.10 5.76 -21.87
N TRP A 195 -29.69 5.18 -23.01
CA TRP A 195 -28.40 4.59 -23.35
C TRP A 195 -27.22 5.57 -23.13
N SER A 196 -26.93 5.92 -21.88
CA SER A 196 -25.68 6.57 -21.52
C SER A 196 -24.59 5.51 -21.62
N GLU A 197 -23.74 5.60 -22.65
CA GLU A 197 -22.52 4.79 -22.73
C GLU A 197 -21.77 4.96 -21.40
N PRO A 198 -21.36 3.84 -20.74
CA PRO A 198 -20.59 3.95 -19.51
C PRO A 198 -19.34 4.79 -19.78
N ASP A 199 -19.13 5.84 -18.99
CA ASP A 199 -17.86 6.58 -19.00
C ASP A 199 -16.77 5.69 -18.40
N TYR A 200 -16.19 4.84 -19.25
CA TYR A 200 -15.19 3.82 -18.87
C TYR A 200 -13.93 4.46 -18.29
N GLU A 201 -13.52 5.63 -18.81
CA GLU A 201 -12.37 6.38 -18.30
C GLU A 201 -12.62 6.88 -16.89
N ARG A 202 -13.78 7.49 -16.63
CA ARG A 202 -14.14 7.93 -15.27
C ARG A 202 -14.20 6.76 -14.30
N GLN A 203 -14.83 5.65 -14.69
CA GLN A 203 -14.91 4.46 -13.82
C GLN A 203 -13.53 3.86 -13.53
N TYR A 204 -12.65 3.83 -14.52
CA TYR A 204 -11.26 3.41 -14.37
C TYR A 204 -10.51 4.30 -13.38
N TRP A 205 -10.64 5.63 -13.48
CA TRP A 205 -10.00 6.56 -12.56
C TRP A 205 -10.55 6.51 -11.14
N GLU A 206 -11.87 6.32 -10.98
CA GLU A 206 -12.49 6.11 -9.67
C GLU A 206 -11.90 4.87 -8.98
N LYS A 207 -11.72 3.79 -9.75
CA LYS A 207 -11.07 2.56 -9.31
C LYS A 207 -9.59 2.76 -8.94
N CYS A 208 -8.77 3.34 -9.82
CA CYS A 208 -7.36 3.61 -9.54
C CYS A 208 -7.17 4.47 -8.28
N ASN A 209 -8.00 5.51 -8.13
CA ASN A 209 -7.95 6.37 -6.94
C ASN A 209 -8.37 5.62 -5.67
N TYR A 210 -9.38 4.76 -5.76
CA TYR A 210 -9.80 3.92 -4.64
C TYR A 210 -8.70 2.96 -4.20
N GLU A 211 -8.09 2.23 -5.14
CA GLU A 211 -7.01 1.28 -4.84
C GLU A 211 -5.76 2.01 -4.30
N HIS A 212 -5.43 3.18 -4.83
CA HIS A 212 -4.38 4.02 -4.27
C HIS A 212 -4.66 4.37 -2.80
N ASN A 213 -5.88 4.81 -2.47
CA ASN A 213 -6.26 5.14 -1.09
C ASN A 213 -6.27 3.91 -0.18
N ARG A 214 -6.68 2.74 -0.69
CA ARG A 214 -6.60 1.45 0.02
C ARG A 214 -5.15 1.11 0.37
N ARG A 215 -4.21 1.24 -0.58
CA ARG A 215 -2.76 1.04 -0.32
C ARG A 215 -2.23 2.02 0.73
N LEU A 216 -2.65 3.30 0.69
CA LEU A 216 -2.28 4.27 1.72
C LEU A 216 -2.82 3.90 3.11
N ALA A 217 -4.06 3.41 3.20
CA ALA A 217 -4.63 2.93 4.45
C ALA A 217 -3.86 1.73 5.02
N ARG A 218 -3.47 0.76 4.17
CA ARG A 218 -2.60 -0.36 4.58
C ARG A 218 -1.25 0.11 5.10
N ARG A 219 -0.59 1.03 4.38
CA ARG A 219 0.68 1.62 4.82
C ARG A 219 0.57 2.25 6.21
N ARG A 220 -0.45 3.09 6.41
CA ARG A 220 -0.71 3.71 7.73
C ARG A 220 -0.92 2.66 8.81
N ARG A 221 -1.70 1.60 8.52
CA ARG A 221 -1.91 0.48 9.45
C ARG A 221 -0.58 -0.17 9.87
N ARG A 222 0.33 -0.41 8.92
CA ARG A 222 1.68 -0.96 9.19
C ARG A 222 2.57 -0.05 10.05
N GLU A 223 2.33 1.26 10.01
CA GLU A 223 3.12 2.24 10.75
C GLU A 223 2.63 2.45 12.19
N ILE A 224 1.33 2.25 12.45
CA ILE A 224 0.70 2.54 13.75
C ILE A 224 0.41 1.30 14.59
N VAL A 225 0.33 0.12 13.98
CA VAL A 225 0.02 -1.14 14.68
C VAL A 225 1.31 -1.86 15.03
N ASP A 226 1.50 -2.15 16.32
CA ASP A 226 2.68 -2.86 16.83
C ASP A 226 2.73 -4.34 16.42
N ASP A 227 1.55 -4.98 16.26
CA ASP A 227 1.43 -6.34 15.69
C ASP A 227 1.65 -6.33 14.17
N TRP A 228 2.92 -6.12 13.81
CA TRP A 228 3.37 -6.13 12.44
C TRP A 228 3.24 -7.51 11.78
N VAL A 229 3.19 -8.59 12.57
CA VAL A 229 3.09 -9.97 12.06
C VAL A 229 1.71 -10.22 11.48
N THR A 230 0.65 -9.97 12.25
CA THR A 230 -0.72 -10.19 11.79
C THR A 230 -1.08 -9.22 10.67
N VAL A 231 -0.63 -7.96 10.75
CA VAL A 231 -0.86 -6.97 9.69
C VAL A 231 -0.21 -7.41 8.38
N ALA A 232 1.09 -7.74 8.39
CA ALA A 232 1.79 -8.15 7.19
C ALA A 232 1.25 -9.45 6.61
N LEU A 233 0.92 -10.42 7.46
CA LEU A 233 0.34 -11.69 7.03
C LEU A 233 -1.04 -11.48 6.38
N SER A 234 -1.87 -10.61 6.95
CA SER A 234 -3.16 -10.25 6.37
C SER A 234 -3.01 -9.58 5.01
N ASP A 235 -2.10 -8.59 4.90
CA ASP A 235 -1.86 -7.88 3.64
C ASP A 235 -1.37 -8.84 2.54
N LEU A 236 -0.36 -9.67 2.84
CA LEU A 236 0.24 -10.58 1.87
C LEU A 236 -0.72 -11.69 1.42
N LYS A 237 -1.52 -12.25 2.34
CA LYS A 237 -2.52 -13.28 1.97
C LYS A 237 -3.64 -12.71 1.13
N GLU A 238 -4.15 -11.52 1.45
CA GLU A 238 -5.21 -10.91 0.65
C GLU A 238 -4.73 -10.61 -0.78
N GLU A 239 -3.47 -10.20 -0.97
CA GLU A 239 -2.90 -10.02 -2.30
C GLU A 239 -2.60 -11.34 -3.00
N ARG A 240 -2.03 -12.34 -2.31
CA ARG A 240 -1.83 -13.69 -2.86
C ARG A 240 -3.13 -14.29 -3.36
N ASP A 241 -4.15 -14.34 -2.50
CA ASP A 241 -5.44 -14.95 -2.83
C ASP A 241 -6.09 -14.24 -4.01
N TYR A 242 -5.96 -12.90 -4.08
CA TYR A 242 -6.41 -12.15 -5.25
C TYR A 242 -5.65 -12.54 -6.51
N LEU A 243 -4.32 -12.59 -6.48
CA LEU A 243 -3.52 -12.93 -7.67
C LEU A 243 -3.77 -14.37 -8.13
N ASP A 244 -3.96 -15.30 -7.19
CA ASP A 244 -4.32 -16.70 -7.46
C ASP A 244 -5.69 -16.81 -8.15
N GLU A 245 -6.66 -15.93 -7.84
CA GLU A 245 -7.96 -15.86 -8.55
C GLU A 245 -7.80 -15.60 -10.08
N TYR A 246 -6.67 -15.00 -10.49
CA TYR A 246 -6.32 -14.72 -11.90
C TYR A 246 -5.21 -15.64 -12.43
N GLY A 247 -4.84 -16.68 -11.68
CA GLY A 247 -3.80 -17.64 -12.08
C GLY A 247 -2.36 -17.11 -11.97
N ILE A 248 -2.13 -16.01 -11.25
CA ILE A 248 -0.80 -15.48 -10.99
C ILE A 248 -0.29 -16.03 -9.65
N GLU A 249 0.51 -17.09 -9.73
CA GLU A 249 1.04 -17.78 -8.55
C GLU A 249 2.39 -17.21 -8.06
N GLY A 250 2.83 -17.65 -6.87
CA GLY A 250 4.19 -17.39 -6.36
C GLY A 250 4.35 -16.08 -5.60
N PHE A 251 3.24 -15.46 -5.17
CA PHE A 251 3.27 -14.24 -4.37
C PHE A 251 3.72 -14.50 -2.93
N PHE A 252 4.97 -14.17 -2.62
CA PHE A 252 5.59 -14.19 -1.28
C PHE A 252 5.43 -15.49 -0.45
N PRO A 253 5.59 -16.70 -1.02
CA PRO A 253 5.34 -17.94 -0.29
C PRO A 253 6.20 -18.07 0.97
N LYS A 254 7.51 -17.78 0.91
CA LYS A 254 8.41 -18.00 2.05
C LYS A 254 8.16 -17.01 3.18
N SER A 255 7.91 -15.75 2.84
CA SER A 255 7.60 -14.71 3.84
C SER A 255 6.25 -14.98 4.51
N ILE A 256 5.24 -15.47 3.78
CA ILE A 256 3.96 -15.89 4.34
C ILE A 256 4.17 -17.04 5.33
N ASP A 257 4.88 -18.10 4.93
CA ASP A 257 5.15 -19.25 5.79
C ASP A 257 5.89 -18.85 7.09
N GLU A 258 6.89 -17.97 6.98
CA GLU A 258 7.64 -17.48 8.14
C GLU A 258 6.74 -16.67 9.10
N LEU A 259 5.88 -15.79 8.56
CA LEU A 259 4.93 -15.01 9.36
C LEU A 259 3.89 -15.91 10.05
N GLU A 260 3.40 -16.95 9.37
CA GLU A 260 2.51 -17.94 9.97
C GLU A 260 3.17 -18.67 11.14
N MET A 261 4.41 -19.12 10.94
CA MET A 261 5.19 -19.78 11.98
C MET A 261 5.39 -18.87 13.20
N ILE A 262 5.77 -17.62 12.98
CA ILE A 262 5.94 -16.63 14.07
C ILE A 262 4.60 -16.42 14.81
N ARG A 263 3.51 -16.25 14.07
CA ARG A 263 2.17 -16.07 14.66
C ARG A 263 1.77 -17.26 15.53
N MET A 264 2.04 -18.50 15.08
CA MET A 264 1.77 -19.71 15.86
C MET A 264 2.61 -19.77 17.15
N GLN A 265 3.89 -19.42 17.06
CA GLN A 265 4.79 -19.39 18.22
C GLN A 265 4.30 -18.41 19.29
N ILE A 266 3.96 -17.17 18.90
CA ILE A 266 3.46 -16.16 19.83
C ILE A 266 2.13 -16.61 20.46
N SER A 267 1.24 -17.21 19.67
CA SER A 267 -0.05 -17.72 20.17
C SER A 267 0.08 -18.91 21.13
N THR A 268 1.23 -19.58 21.18
CA THR A 268 1.47 -20.74 22.06
C THR A 268 2.12 -20.33 23.39
N ILE A 269 2.71 -19.14 23.45
CA ILE A 269 3.43 -18.62 24.63
C ILE A 269 2.50 -17.87 25.60
N VAL A 270 1.34 -17.41 25.12
CA VAL A 270 0.27 -16.74 25.89
C VAL A 270 -0.74 -17.77 26.39
#